data_AF-A0A3B8MGL2-F1
#
_entry.id   AF-A0A3B8MGL2-F1
#
_cell.length_a   1.000
_cell.length_b   1.000
_cell.length_c   1.000
_cell.angle_alpha   90.00
_cell.angle_beta   90.00
_cell.angle_gamma   90.00
#
_symmetry.space_group_name_H-M   'P 1'
#
loop_
_entity.id
_entity.type
_entity.pdbx_description
1 polymer ?
#
loop_
_entity_poly.entity_id
_entity_poly.type
_entity_poly.pdbx_seq_one_letter_code
_entity_poly.pdbx_strand_id
1 'polypeptide(L)'
;MLSKSKYIGGLQCDKRLWMEKHQPDLRDEYTEAQKALFAQGTCVGELAQKLFPDGVDCTPDFERPDGKGITIVLNTTKDAVPNGADVIYEAAFVANDVYI
;
A
#
# COMPACT_ATOMS: atom_id res chain seq x y z
N MET A 1 -11.93 6.78 0.85
CA MET A 1 -10.64 6.65 1.56
C MET A 1 -9.53 7.22 0.68
N LEU A 2 -8.67 8.07 1.25
CA LEU A 2 -7.47 8.58 0.59
C LEU A 2 -6.28 7.66 0.92
N SER A 3 -5.37 7.44 -0.01
CA SER A 3 -4.05 6.87 0.32
C SER A 3 -3.04 7.99 0.55
N LYS A 4 -1.91 7.68 1.19
CA LYS A 4 -0.77 8.61 1.29
C LYS A 4 -0.39 9.25 -0.05
N SER A 5 -0.29 8.47 -1.12
CA SER A 5 0.04 8.99 -2.46
C SER A 5 -1.01 9.96 -3.00
N LYS A 6 -2.30 9.65 -2.83
CA LYS A 6 -3.42 10.52 -3.23
C LYS A 6 -3.43 11.82 -2.42
N TYR A 7 -3.16 11.75 -1.11
CA TYR A 7 -3.08 12.92 -0.25
C TYR A 7 -1.97 13.88 -0.70
N ILE A 8 -0.75 13.37 -0.92
CA ILE A 8 0.37 14.17 -1.45
C ILE A 8 0.04 14.72 -2.84
N GLY A 9 -0.61 13.93 -3.71
CA GLY A 9 -1.07 14.39 -5.02
C GLY A 9 -2.05 15.57 -4.93
N GLY A 10 -2.99 15.52 -3.98
CA GLY A 10 -3.93 16.61 -3.71
C GLY A 10 -3.25 17.88 -3.21
N LEU A 11 -2.26 17.76 -2.32
CA LEU A 11 -1.46 18.91 -1.87
C LEU A 11 -0.69 19.60 -3.01
N GLN A 12 -0.36 18.86 -4.07
CA GLN A 12 0.30 19.42 -5.26
C GLN A 12 -0.70 20.02 -6.25
N CYS A 13 -1.85 19.35 -6.45
CA CYS A 13 -2.87 19.75 -7.40
C CYS A 13 -4.22 19.08 -7.12
N ASP A 14 -5.25 19.87 -6.80
CA ASP A 14 -6.60 19.35 -6.52
C ASP A 14 -7.20 18.59 -7.72
N LYS A 15 -6.94 19.04 -8.95
CA LYS A 15 -7.41 18.36 -10.17
C LYS A 15 -6.79 16.97 -10.31
N ARG A 16 -5.53 16.81 -9.91
CA ARG A 16 -4.86 15.49 -9.91
C ARG A 16 -5.58 14.54 -8.97
N LEU A 17 -5.84 14.96 -7.74
CA LEU A 17 -6.59 14.14 -6.78
C LEU A 17 -7.98 13.76 -7.30
N TRP A 18 -8.68 14.73 -7.89
CA TRP A 18 -10.00 14.47 -8.48
C TRP A 18 -9.94 13.42 -9.59
N MET A 19 -8.99 13.55 -10.54
CA MET A 19 -8.79 12.57 -11.62
C MET A 19 -8.41 11.19 -11.08
N GLU A 20 -7.49 11.11 -10.10
CA GLU A 20 -7.09 9.85 -9.48
C GLU A 20 -8.24 9.13 -8.74
N LYS A 21 -9.31 9.84 -8.38
CA LYS A 21 -10.49 9.28 -7.71
C LYS A 21 -11.63 8.95 -8.66
N HIS A 22 -11.86 9.81 -9.66
CA HIS A 22 -13.06 9.75 -10.51
C HIS A 22 -12.78 9.26 -11.93
N GLN A 23 -11.52 9.31 -12.37
CA GLN A 23 -11.09 8.91 -13.71
C GLN A 23 -9.73 8.17 -13.66
N PRO A 24 -9.61 7.08 -12.87
CA PRO A 24 -8.34 6.37 -12.72
C PRO A 24 -7.83 5.78 -14.04
N ASP A 25 -8.72 5.44 -14.98
CA ASP A 25 -8.37 4.87 -16.29
C ASP A 25 -7.69 5.89 -17.23
N LEU A 26 -7.77 7.19 -16.91
CA LEU A 26 -7.06 8.24 -17.66
C LEU A 26 -5.64 8.47 -17.14
N ARG A 27 -5.20 7.73 -16.11
CA ARG A 27 -3.87 7.89 -15.54
C ARG A 27 -2.84 7.35 -16.54
N ASP A 28 -1.79 8.11 -16.77
CA ASP A 28 -0.67 7.66 -17.58
C ASP A 28 -0.10 6.34 -17.03
N GLU A 29 0.25 5.44 -17.94
CA GLU A 29 0.98 4.24 -17.57
C GLU A 29 2.34 4.61 -16.98
N TYR A 30 2.80 3.82 -16.02
CA TYR A 30 4.18 3.96 -15.55
C TYR A 30 5.15 3.65 -16.68
N THR A 31 6.14 4.51 -16.85
CA THR A 31 7.27 4.24 -17.74
C THR A 31 8.03 3.00 -17.28
N GLU A 32 8.75 2.34 -18.20
CA GLU A 32 9.58 1.17 -17.86
C GLU A 32 10.62 1.48 -16.78
N ALA A 33 11.18 2.70 -16.79
CA ALA A 33 12.09 3.15 -15.74
C ALA A 33 11.41 3.23 -14.36
N GLN A 34 10.17 3.72 -14.28
CA GLN A 34 9.40 3.74 -13.04
C GLN A 34 9.04 2.34 -12.57
N LYS A 35 8.61 1.45 -13.48
CA LYS A 35 8.33 0.04 -13.16
C LYS A 35 9.57 -0.67 -12.62
N ALA A 36 10.74 -0.44 -13.22
CA ALA A 36 12.01 -1.01 -12.76
C ALA A 36 12.38 -0.52 -11.36
N LEU A 37 12.15 0.77 -11.06
CA LEU A 37 12.38 1.32 -9.72
C LEU A 37 11.46 0.69 -8.67
N PHE A 38 10.17 0.48 -9.01
CA PHE A 38 9.23 -0.20 -8.11
C PHE A 38 9.63 -1.65 -7.88
N ALA A 39 9.97 -2.38 -8.95
CA ALA A 39 10.42 -3.77 -8.85
C ALA A 39 11.69 -3.90 -7.98
N GLN A 40 12.64 -2.98 -8.14
CA GLN A 40 13.83 -2.94 -7.28
C GLN A 40 13.44 -2.74 -5.80
N GLY A 41 12.51 -1.83 -5.51
CA GLY A 41 11.97 -1.63 -4.16
C GLY A 41 11.36 -2.90 -3.58
N THR A 42 10.51 -3.59 -4.36
CA THR A 42 9.91 -4.88 -3.98
C THR A 42 10.98 -5.92 -3.66
N CYS A 43 11.98 -6.10 -4.54
CA CYS A 43 13.06 -7.07 -4.30
C CYS A 43 13.85 -6.77 -3.03
N VAL A 44 14.12 -5.49 -2.73
CA VAL A 44 14.80 -5.11 -1.48
C VAL A 44 13.91 -5.44 -0.27
N GLY A 45 12.61 -5.16 -0.34
CA GLY A 45 11.65 -5.53 0.70
C GLY A 45 11.66 -7.05 0.97
N GLU A 46 11.51 -7.86 -0.08
CA GLU A 46 11.54 -9.33 0.01
C GLU A 46 12.87 -9.85 0.58
N LEU A 47 14.00 -9.23 0.25
CA LEU A 47 15.30 -9.59 0.82
C LEU A 47 15.39 -9.21 2.31
N ALA A 48 14.87 -8.04 2.69
CA ALA A 48 14.83 -7.61 4.08
C ALA A 48 13.96 -8.53 4.94
N GLN A 49 12.86 -9.06 4.38
CA GLN A 49 12.02 -10.03 5.08
C GLN A 49 12.76 -11.30 5.48
N LYS A 50 13.78 -11.72 4.71
CA LYS A 50 14.61 -12.89 5.05
C LYS A 50 15.45 -12.71 6.32
N LEU A 51 15.65 -11.47 6.79
CA LEU A 51 16.36 -11.19 8.03
C LEU A 51 15.49 -11.51 9.27
N PHE A 52 14.17 -11.43 9.15
CA PHE A 52 13.23 -11.82 10.20
C PHE A 52 12.12 -12.71 9.60
N PRO A 53 12.43 -14.02 9.41
CA PRO A 53 11.55 -14.94 8.68
C PRO A 53 10.22 -15.23 9.39
N ASP A 54 10.14 -14.96 10.71
CA ASP A 54 8.94 -15.18 11.51
C ASP A 54 8.01 -13.95 11.56
N GLY A 55 8.29 -12.90 10.77
CA GLY A 55 7.47 -11.71 10.70
C GLY A 55 6.11 -11.94 10.02
N VAL A 56 5.11 -11.17 10.42
CA VAL A 56 3.76 -11.24 9.83
C VAL A 56 3.72 -10.38 8.58
N ASP A 57 3.57 -11.01 7.42
CA ASP A 57 3.40 -10.30 6.15
C ASP A 57 1.94 -9.88 5.93
N CYS A 58 1.70 -8.57 5.90
CA CYS A 58 0.39 -7.98 5.63
C CYS A 58 0.29 -7.41 4.21
N THR A 59 1.13 -7.82 3.26
CA THR A 59 1.11 -7.28 1.89
C THR A 59 -0.29 -7.38 1.26
N PRO A 60 -0.89 -6.25 0.83
CA PRO A 60 -2.20 -6.25 0.19
C PRO A 60 -2.16 -6.94 -1.18
N ASP A 61 -3.04 -7.90 -1.37
CA ASP A 61 -3.37 -8.43 -2.69
C ASP A 61 -4.40 -7.49 -3.35
N PHE A 62 -3.90 -6.57 -4.18
CA PHE A 62 -4.72 -5.59 -4.89
C PHE A 62 -5.43 -6.17 -6.11
N GLU A 63 -5.04 -7.38 -6.57
CA GLU A 63 -5.65 -8.05 -7.71
C GLU A 63 -6.86 -8.91 -7.31
N ARG A 64 -7.20 -8.92 -6.01
CA ARG A 64 -8.34 -9.69 -5.50
C ARG A 64 -9.65 -9.33 -6.21
N PRO A 65 -10.39 -10.33 -6.73
CA PRO A 65 -11.66 -10.10 -7.39
C PRO A 65 -12.73 -9.45 -6.49
N ASP A 66 -12.64 -9.63 -5.18
CA ASP A 66 -13.61 -9.10 -4.22
C ASP A 66 -13.31 -7.66 -3.75
N GLY A 67 -12.18 -7.09 -4.18
CA GLY A 67 -11.75 -5.73 -3.82
C GLY A 67 -11.44 -5.53 -2.33
N LYS A 68 -11.32 -6.60 -1.54
CA LYS A 68 -11.15 -6.51 -0.07
C LYS A 68 -9.70 -6.45 0.40
N GLY A 69 -8.72 -6.37 -0.52
CA GLY A 69 -7.29 -6.37 -0.18
C GLY A 69 -6.95 -5.41 0.96
N ILE A 70 -7.34 -4.14 0.83
CA ILE A 70 -7.12 -3.12 1.86
C ILE A 70 -7.73 -3.49 3.22
N THR A 71 -8.99 -3.93 3.24
CA THR A 71 -9.69 -4.28 4.48
C THR A 71 -9.00 -5.45 5.19
N ILE A 72 -8.47 -6.40 4.42
CA ILE A 72 -7.76 -7.55 4.95
C ILE A 72 -6.47 -7.10 5.61
N VAL A 73 -5.67 -6.27 4.95
CA VAL A 73 -4.42 -5.73 5.53
C VAL A 73 -4.67 -4.98 6.83
N LEU A 74 -5.70 -4.13 6.87
CA LEU A 74 -6.05 -3.38 8.07
C LEU A 74 -6.42 -4.32 9.23
N ASN A 75 -7.18 -5.38 8.96
CA ASN A 75 -7.56 -6.36 9.97
C ASN A 75 -6.36 -7.19 10.42
N THR A 76 -5.57 -7.72 9.49
CA THR A 76 -4.36 -8.51 9.81
C THR A 76 -3.37 -7.69 10.63
N THR A 77 -3.12 -6.43 10.25
CA THR A 77 -2.25 -5.52 11.02
C THR A 77 -2.81 -5.28 12.42
N LYS A 78 -4.11 -5.02 12.52
CA LYS A 78 -4.79 -4.77 13.81
C LYS A 78 -4.76 -5.99 14.74
N ASP A 79 -4.79 -7.20 14.19
CA ASP A 79 -4.72 -8.44 14.96
C ASP A 79 -3.27 -8.81 15.32
N ALA A 80 -2.29 -8.54 14.44
CA ALA A 80 -0.89 -8.86 14.67
C ALA A 80 -0.30 -8.12 15.89
N VAL A 81 -0.63 -6.84 16.06
CA VAL A 81 -0.13 -6.01 17.18
C VAL A 81 -0.49 -6.57 18.57
N PRO A 82 -1.77 -6.80 18.92
CA PRO A 82 -2.15 -7.35 20.23
C PRO A 82 -1.72 -8.81 20.41
N ASN A 83 -1.53 -9.57 19.32
CA ASN A 83 -1.04 -10.95 19.37
C ASN A 83 0.49 -11.04 19.58
N GLY A 84 1.18 -9.91 19.75
CA GLY A 84 2.60 -9.88 20.08
C GLY A 84 3.53 -10.11 18.89
N ALA A 85 3.10 -9.77 17.67
CA ALA A 85 3.99 -9.81 16.52
C ALA A 85 5.14 -8.79 16.70
N ASP A 86 6.38 -9.29 16.79
CA ASP A 86 7.58 -8.45 16.90
C ASP A 86 7.93 -7.73 15.59
N VAL A 87 7.59 -8.35 14.46
CA VAL A 87 7.88 -7.84 13.11
C VAL A 87 6.62 -7.97 12.25
N ILE A 88 6.22 -6.87 11.61
CA ILE A 88 5.07 -6.81 10.70
C ILE A 88 5.51 -6.12 9.42
N TYR A 89 5.33 -6.77 8.27
CA TYR A 89 5.66 -6.22 6.95
C TYR A 89 4.40 -5.69 6.27
N GLU A 90 4.55 -4.60 5.50
CA GLU A 90 3.45 -3.92 4.81
C GLU A 90 2.24 -3.63 5.73
N ALA A 91 2.53 -3.34 7.01
CA ALA A 91 1.55 -2.97 8.00
C ALA A 91 0.79 -1.73 7.55
N ALA A 92 -0.54 -1.72 7.70
CA ALA A 92 -1.36 -0.56 7.35
C ALA A 92 -2.30 -0.16 8.47
N PHE A 93 -2.65 1.12 8.48
CA PHE A 93 -3.68 1.65 9.36
C PHE A 93 -4.46 2.79 8.69
N VAL A 94 -5.57 3.18 9.32
CA VAL A 94 -6.34 4.36 8.89
C VAL A 94 -6.29 5.40 10.00
N ALA A 95 -5.91 6.63 9.63
CA ALA A 95 -5.98 7.79 10.50
C ALA A 95 -6.66 8.93 9.74
N ASN A 96 -7.69 9.54 10.34
CA ASN A 96 -8.46 10.63 9.74
C ASN A 96 -8.94 10.32 8.30
N ASP A 97 -9.46 9.11 8.07
CA ASP A 97 -9.91 8.61 6.77
C ASP A 97 -8.82 8.48 5.67
N VAL A 98 -7.56 8.56 6.08
CA VAL A 98 -6.38 8.32 5.23
C VAL A 98 -5.79 6.95 5.55
N TYR A 99 -5.71 6.11 4.52
CA TYR A 99 -4.97 4.84 4.52
C TYR A 99 -3.48 5.12 4.38
N ILE A 100 -2.73 4.57 5.32
CA ILE A 100 -1.27 4.66 5.42
C ILE A 100 -0.73 3.25 5.39
#